data_AF-A0A817Y587-F1
#
_entry.id   AF-A0A817Y587-F1
#
_cell.length_a   1.000
_cell.length_b   1.000
_cell.length_c   1.000
_cell.angle_alpha   90.00
_cell.angle_beta   90.00
_cell.angle_gamma   90.00
#
_symmetry.space_group_name_H-M   'P 1'
#
loop_
_entity.id
_entity.type
_entity.pdbx_description
1 polymer ?
#
loop_
_entity_poly.entity_id
_entity_poly.type
_entity_poly.pdbx_seq_one_letter_code
_entity_poly.pdbx_strand_id
1 'polypeptide(L)'
;MNKTTLESLSDELFLDLFELFNAIDLFRALHDLNTRFNSLLFIYFRNYHVDLRSILKKDFDIFCQTYLSSILNRTIYLRISDDEDTPYQCTHFLSAGFTLGQFYNLRSLTFYHAYWCSYKFLDFFEKTPHLKNFSTSLSTYEEDDLPLFREFIPSSQNLSIKKLVITEVRSQRLMTNLFQLLPHVAHLKVEILSLNIDGHQWKQMIINYLPKLNVLQFMISLELGRSINKQTDEEKIDQFLETYRTPFWIEYHQWFIRCHWRRWIKSIWIRVYSLPYAFDCFPIFFDELDSKTKSTCSREMHFSGMLSFTLNLVPRMHP
;
A
#
# COMPACT_ATOMS: atom_id res chain seq x y z
N MET A 1 9.84 20.21 -50.56
CA MET A 1 9.81 19.47 -49.29
C MET A 1 8.42 19.64 -48.70
N ASN A 2 7.63 18.57 -48.66
CA ASN A 2 6.35 18.62 -47.95
C ASN A 2 6.66 18.68 -46.46
N LYS A 3 6.26 19.77 -45.78
CA LYS A 3 6.30 19.84 -44.32
C LYS A 3 5.28 18.83 -43.79
N THR A 4 5.73 17.75 -43.19
CA THR A 4 4.89 16.90 -42.37
C THR A 4 4.41 17.72 -41.19
N THR A 5 3.10 17.94 -41.10
CA THR A 5 2.51 18.61 -39.94
C THR A 5 2.27 17.57 -38.85
N LEU A 6 2.26 17.98 -37.58
CA LEU A 6 2.04 17.07 -36.45
C LEU A 6 0.69 16.34 -36.61
N GLU A 7 -0.31 17.03 -37.14
CA GLU A 7 -1.64 16.52 -37.44
C GLU A 7 -1.67 15.42 -38.50
N SER A 8 -0.59 15.20 -39.25
CA SER A 8 -0.49 14.11 -40.22
C SER A 8 -0.05 12.78 -39.62
N LEU A 9 0.42 12.76 -38.36
CA LEU A 9 0.72 11.52 -37.64
C LEU A 9 -0.55 10.70 -37.42
N SER A 10 -0.44 9.37 -37.32
CA SER A 10 -1.58 8.50 -37.01
C SER A 10 -1.91 8.52 -35.52
N ASP A 11 -3.13 8.08 -35.16
CA ASP A 11 -3.58 8.03 -33.77
C ASP A 11 -2.74 7.07 -32.93
N GLU A 12 -2.30 5.95 -33.51
CA GLU A 12 -1.46 4.94 -32.85
C GLU A 12 -0.10 5.54 -32.44
N LEU A 13 0.54 6.29 -33.34
CA LEU A 13 1.83 6.94 -33.04
C LEU A 13 1.70 7.96 -31.91
N PHE A 14 0.57 8.67 -31.79
CA PHE A 14 0.35 9.54 -30.65
C PHE A 14 0.20 8.76 -29.35
N LEU A 15 -0.54 7.66 -29.36
CA LEU A 15 -0.72 6.83 -28.16
C LEU A 15 0.61 6.22 -27.70
N ASP A 16 1.47 5.78 -28.65
CA ASP A 16 2.82 5.31 -28.34
C ASP A 16 3.68 6.44 -27.73
N LEU A 17 3.58 7.67 -28.26
CA LEU A 17 4.26 8.83 -27.70
C LEU A 17 3.73 9.17 -26.30
N PHE A 18 2.44 9.00 -26.04
CA PHE A 18 1.84 9.32 -24.73
C PHE A 18 2.44 8.48 -23.60
N GLU A 19 2.94 7.27 -23.89
CA GLU A 19 3.60 6.44 -22.89
C GLU A 19 4.91 7.05 -22.37
N LEU A 20 5.50 8.00 -23.10
CA LEU A 20 6.72 8.71 -22.73
C LEU A 20 6.47 9.92 -21.81
N PHE A 21 5.20 10.34 -21.65
CA PHE A 21 4.83 11.53 -20.89
C PHE A 21 3.97 11.18 -19.68
N ASN A 22 4.09 11.95 -18.60
CA ASN A 22 3.15 11.84 -17.50
C ASN A 22 1.78 12.43 -17.91
N ALA A 23 0.75 12.07 -17.14
CA ALA A 23 -0.62 12.47 -17.48
C ALA A 23 -0.81 13.98 -17.58
N ILE A 24 -0.09 14.75 -16.76
CA ILE A 24 -0.24 16.21 -16.66
C ILE A 24 0.38 16.90 -17.85
N ASP A 25 1.55 16.47 -18.29
CA ASP A 25 2.20 17.01 -19.48
C ASP A 25 1.33 16.80 -20.72
N LEU A 26 0.70 15.63 -20.82
CA LEU A 26 -0.27 15.34 -21.88
C LEU A 26 -1.48 16.26 -21.83
N PHE A 27 -2.11 16.42 -20.67
CA PHE A 27 -3.24 17.34 -20.54
C PHE A 27 -2.85 18.78 -20.84
N ARG A 28 -1.69 19.25 -20.38
CA ARG A 28 -1.23 20.62 -20.65
C ARG A 28 -0.95 20.87 -22.12
N ALA A 29 -0.28 19.92 -22.77
CA ALA A 29 0.15 20.09 -24.14
C ALA A 29 -1.02 19.96 -25.13
N LEU A 30 -2.00 19.09 -24.81
CA LEU A 30 -2.96 18.60 -25.80
C LEU A 30 -4.43 18.88 -25.45
N HIS A 31 -4.78 19.15 -24.19
CA HIS A 31 -6.17 19.44 -23.81
C HIS A 31 -6.62 20.75 -24.45
N ASP A 32 -7.81 20.73 -25.05
CA ASP A 32 -8.44 21.83 -25.79
C ASP A 32 -7.64 22.36 -26.98
N LEU A 33 -6.58 21.65 -27.39
CA LEU A 33 -5.84 22.01 -28.60
C LEU A 33 -6.67 21.75 -29.86
N ASN A 34 -7.32 20.57 -29.94
CA ASN A 34 -8.39 20.27 -30.90
C ASN A 34 -9.19 19.02 -30.47
N THR A 35 -10.29 18.75 -31.17
CA THR A 35 -11.19 17.62 -30.89
C THR A 35 -10.53 16.26 -31.05
N ARG A 36 -9.57 16.11 -31.97
CA ARG A 36 -8.82 14.86 -32.17
C ARG A 36 -7.93 14.58 -30.97
N PHE A 37 -7.13 15.55 -30.52
CA PHE A 37 -6.27 15.39 -29.35
C PHE A 37 -7.04 15.18 -28.06
N ASN A 38 -8.15 15.89 -27.87
CA ASN A 38 -9.06 15.62 -26.75
C ASN A 38 -9.56 14.17 -26.80
N SER A 39 -9.97 13.69 -27.98
CA SER A 39 -10.39 12.30 -28.16
C SER A 39 -9.27 11.30 -27.86
N LEU A 40 -8.03 11.58 -28.28
CA LEU A 40 -6.87 10.74 -28.00
C LEU A 40 -6.53 10.69 -26.51
N LEU A 41 -6.49 11.84 -25.83
CA LEU A 41 -6.33 11.90 -24.38
C LEU A 41 -7.41 11.05 -23.69
N PHE A 42 -8.66 11.18 -24.13
CA PHE A 42 -9.77 10.42 -23.57
C PHE A 42 -9.70 8.91 -23.86
N ILE A 43 -9.17 8.51 -25.01
CA ILE A 43 -8.94 7.10 -25.35
C ILE A 43 -7.81 6.54 -24.49
N TYR A 44 -6.70 7.28 -24.40
CA TYR A 44 -5.53 6.91 -23.60
C TYR A 44 -5.93 6.71 -22.13
N PHE A 45 -6.52 7.73 -21.49
CA PHE A 45 -6.92 7.67 -20.08
C PHE A 45 -8.15 6.81 -19.78
N ARG A 46 -8.86 6.29 -20.80
CA ARG A 46 -9.97 5.34 -20.58
C ARG A 46 -9.50 4.05 -19.92
N ASN A 47 -8.28 3.63 -20.23
CA ASN A 47 -7.69 2.40 -19.73
C ASN A 47 -6.53 2.66 -18.77
N TYR A 48 -6.09 3.92 -18.65
CA TYR A 48 -4.83 4.24 -18.00
C TYR A 48 -4.93 4.59 -16.52
N HIS A 49 -3.77 4.50 -15.92
CA HIS A 49 -3.49 4.75 -14.53
C HIS A 49 -3.16 6.24 -14.34
N VAL A 50 -3.93 6.92 -13.49
CA VAL A 50 -3.62 8.31 -13.13
C VAL A 50 -2.64 8.28 -11.97
N ASP A 51 -1.37 8.57 -12.24
CA ASP A 51 -0.31 8.63 -11.23
C ASP A 51 0.08 10.09 -10.96
N LEU A 52 -0.30 10.58 -9.78
CA LEU A 52 -0.09 11.96 -9.32
C LEU A 52 0.91 12.02 -8.17
N ARG A 53 1.83 11.05 -8.07
CA ARG A 53 2.80 11.03 -6.96
C ARG A 53 3.91 12.06 -7.06
N SER A 54 4.29 12.44 -8.27
CA SER A 54 5.41 13.37 -8.53
C SER A 54 4.94 14.68 -9.16
N ILE A 55 3.66 15.00 -9.00
CA ILE A 55 3.06 16.21 -9.55
C ILE A 55 3.44 17.41 -8.69
N LEU A 56 3.73 18.56 -9.29
CA LEU A 56 3.91 19.79 -8.52
C LEU A 56 2.56 20.27 -7.97
N LYS A 57 2.54 20.87 -6.78
CA LYS A 57 1.31 21.37 -6.15
C LYS A 57 0.45 22.26 -7.06
N LYS A 58 1.08 23.24 -7.73
CA LYS A 58 0.39 24.15 -8.67
C LYS A 58 -0.26 23.38 -9.83
N ASP A 59 0.38 22.30 -10.27
CA ASP A 59 -0.06 21.48 -11.39
C ASP A 59 -1.22 20.58 -10.97
N PHE A 60 -1.17 20.07 -9.74
CA PHE A 60 -2.23 19.30 -9.11
C PHE A 60 -3.51 20.12 -8.94
N ASP A 61 -3.39 21.37 -8.49
CA ASP A 61 -4.54 22.25 -8.30
C ASP A 61 -5.21 22.56 -9.65
N ILE A 62 -4.41 22.86 -10.69
CA ILE A 62 -4.91 23.01 -12.07
C ILE A 62 -5.58 21.72 -12.54
N PHE A 63 -4.95 20.57 -12.32
CA PHE A 63 -5.51 19.28 -12.73
C PHE A 63 -6.86 19.00 -12.07
N CYS A 64 -6.96 19.21 -10.75
CA CYS A 64 -8.20 19.02 -10.00
C CYS A 64 -9.31 19.96 -10.49
N GLN A 65 -8.99 21.22 -10.77
CA GLN A 65 -9.97 22.23 -11.17
C GLN A 65 -10.40 22.09 -12.63
N THR A 66 -9.48 21.77 -13.53
CA THR A 66 -9.72 21.85 -14.99
C THR A 66 -9.99 20.48 -15.60
N TYR A 67 -9.21 19.46 -15.25
CA TYR A 67 -9.16 18.22 -16.02
C TYR A 67 -9.84 17.04 -15.32
N LEU A 68 -9.77 16.99 -14.00
CA LEU A 68 -10.18 15.83 -13.21
C LEU A 68 -11.61 15.39 -13.55
N SER A 69 -12.57 16.32 -13.54
CA SER A 69 -14.00 16.06 -13.80
C SER A 69 -14.26 15.34 -15.14
N SER A 70 -13.43 15.58 -16.16
CA SER A 70 -13.57 14.97 -17.49
C SER A 70 -13.16 13.50 -17.55
N ILE A 71 -12.39 13.02 -16.57
CA ILE A 71 -11.85 11.65 -16.52
C ILE A 71 -12.36 10.80 -15.36
N LEU A 72 -13.04 11.39 -14.36
CA LEU A 72 -13.45 10.70 -13.12
C LEU A 72 -14.14 9.35 -13.35
N ASN A 73 -15.12 9.31 -14.25
CA ASN A 73 -15.90 8.11 -14.50
C ASN A 73 -15.17 7.07 -15.36
N ARG A 74 -13.93 7.33 -15.77
CA ARG A 74 -13.10 6.42 -16.57
C ARG A 74 -11.88 5.94 -15.82
N THR A 75 -11.41 6.68 -14.82
CA THR A 75 -10.23 6.33 -14.03
C THR A 75 -10.44 4.99 -13.31
N ILE A 76 -9.64 3.98 -13.69
CA ILE A 76 -9.64 2.65 -13.06
C ILE A 76 -8.64 2.58 -11.91
N TYR A 77 -7.54 3.33 -12.02
CA TYR A 77 -6.42 3.32 -11.11
C TYR A 77 -5.98 4.74 -10.78
N LEU A 78 -5.80 5.04 -9.50
CA LEU A 78 -5.37 6.35 -9.02
C LEU A 78 -4.28 6.23 -7.95
N ARG A 79 -3.19 6.98 -8.12
CA ARG A 79 -2.14 7.18 -7.11
C ARG A 79 -2.02 8.65 -6.77
N ILE A 80 -1.95 8.96 -5.48
CA ILE A 80 -1.72 10.31 -4.96
C ILE A 80 -0.69 10.19 -3.83
N SER A 81 0.18 11.18 -3.68
CA SER A 81 1.17 11.25 -2.60
C SER A 81 1.03 12.56 -1.84
N ASP A 82 1.27 12.52 -0.53
CA ASP A 82 1.61 13.68 0.29
C ASP A 82 3.12 13.67 0.54
N ASP A 83 3.92 14.26 -0.35
CA ASP A 83 5.36 14.38 -0.12
C ASP A 83 5.73 15.78 0.42
N GLU A 84 7.04 16.02 0.60
CA GLU A 84 7.55 17.30 1.09
C GLU A 84 7.25 18.47 0.12
N ASP A 85 7.15 18.19 -1.18
CA ASP A 85 6.86 19.18 -2.23
C ASP A 85 5.33 19.41 -2.39
N THR A 86 4.51 18.44 -1.98
CA THR A 86 3.04 18.49 -2.07
C THR A 86 2.32 18.12 -0.77
N PRO A 87 2.56 18.85 0.32
CA PRO A 87 1.91 18.55 1.59
C PRO A 87 0.38 18.66 1.48
N TYR A 88 -0.33 17.72 2.10
CA TYR A 88 -1.79 17.66 2.19
C TYR A 88 -2.52 17.48 0.85
N GLN A 89 -1.86 17.03 -0.21
CA GLN A 89 -2.48 16.77 -1.50
C GLN A 89 -3.61 15.73 -1.43
N CYS A 90 -3.44 14.64 -0.69
CA CYS A 90 -4.43 13.62 -0.41
C CYS A 90 -5.62 14.21 0.35
N THR A 91 -5.35 15.02 1.37
CA THR A 91 -6.40 15.72 2.10
C THR A 91 -7.13 16.69 1.18
N HIS A 92 -6.43 17.46 0.35
CA HIS A 92 -7.05 18.38 -0.61
C HIS A 92 -7.93 17.63 -1.61
N PHE A 93 -7.43 16.54 -2.17
CA PHE A 93 -8.17 15.65 -3.07
C PHE A 93 -9.47 15.14 -2.44
N LEU A 94 -9.40 14.66 -1.19
CA LEU A 94 -10.55 14.14 -0.47
C LEU A 94 -11.49 15.26 0.03
N SER A 95 -10.97 16.47 0.25
CA SER A 95 -11.73 17.63 0.76
C SER A 95 -12.39 18.46 -0.31
N ALA A 96 -11.87 18.44 -1.54
CA ALA A 96 -12.26 19.37 -2.60
C ALA A 96 -13.72 19.20 -3.09
N GLY A 97 -14.55 18.45 -2.38
CA GLY A 97 -16.01 18.42 -2.59
C GLY A 97 -16.43 17.79 -3.92
N PHE A 98 -15.48 17.46 -4.80
CA PHE A 98 -15.72 16.71 -6.01
C PHE A 98 -16.34 15.39 -5.59
N THR A 99 -17.57 15.19 -6.06
CA THR A 99 -18.39 14.01 -5.83
C THR A 99 -17.56 12.76 -6.05
N LEU A 100 -16.97 12.21 -4.99
CA LEU A 100 -16.19 10.96 -5.06
C LEU A 100 -17.03 9.84 -5.70
N GLY A 101 -18.36 9.97 -5.69
CA GLY A 101 -19.30 9.11 -6.42
C GLY A 101 -19.12 9.10 -7.93
N GLN A 102 -18.33 10.02 -8.50
CA GLN A 102 -17.98 10.04 -9.92
C GLN A 102 -16.84 9.07 -10.26
N PHE A 103 -16.05 8.61 -9.27
CA PHE A 103 -15.07 7.53 -9.43
C PHE A 103 -15.73 6.14 -9.47
N TYR A 104 -16.86 6.02 -10.17
CA TYR A 104 -17.65 4.79 -10.20
C TYR A 104 -16.84 3.59 -10.69
N ASN A 105 -15.97 3.79 -11.68
CA ASN A 105 -15.15 2.73 -12.27
C ASN A 105 -13.81 2.50 -11.57
N LEU A 106 -13.52 3.23 -10.49
CA LEU A 106 -12.26 3.10 -9.77
C LEU A 106 -12.17 1.71 -9.10
N ARG A 107 -11.11 0.97 -9.45
CA ARG A 107 -10.85 -0.38 -8.94
C ARG A 107 -9.65 -0.42 -8.02
N SER A 108 -8.74 0.54 -8.15
CA SER A 108 -7.53 0.58 -7.36
C SER A 108 -7.18 2.01 -6.97
N LEU A 109 -6.93 2.19 -5.67
CA LEU A 109 -6.53 3.47 -5.11
C LEU A 109 -5.28 3.29 -4.27
N THR A 110 -4.37 4.24 -4.39
CA THR A 110 -3.17 4.26 -3.57
C THR A 110 -2.87 5.67 -3.09
N PHE A 111 -2.79 5.82 -1.78
CA PHE A 111 -2.29 7.02 -1.13
C PHE A 111 -0.89 6.75 -0.56
N TYR A 112 0.07 7.59 -0.89
CA TYR A 112 1.42 7.56 -0.31
C TYR A 112 1.51 8.66 0.74
N HIS A 113 2.08 8.34 1.90
CA HIS A 113 2.38 9.32 2.95
C HIS A 113 1.15 10.10 3.45
N ALA A 114 -0.05 9.53 3.31
CA ALA A 114 -1.32 10.18 3.64
C ALA A 114 -1.63 10.15 5.14
N TYR A 115 -0.81 10.84 5.92
CA TYR A 115 -0.83 10.80 7.38
C TYR A 115 -2.10 11.42 8.01
N TRP A 116 -2.85 12.25 7.28
CA TRP A 116 -3.87 13.16 7.85
C TRP A 116 -5.31 12.91 7.37
N CYS A 117 -5.58 11.90 6.55
CA CYS A 117 -6.89 11.76 5.89
C CYS A 117 -7.62 10.44 6.16
N SER A 118 -7.19 9.66 7.16
CA SER A 118 -7.71 8.32 7.43
C SER A 118 -9.23 8.27 7.66
N TYR A 119 -9.80 9.29 8.31
CA TYR A 119 -11.24 9.38 8.57
C TYR A 119 -12.07 9.62 7.29
N LYS A 120 -11.48 10.21 6.24
CA LYS A 120 -12.17 10.48 4.96
C LYS A 120 -12.24 9.26 4.05
N PHE A 121 -11.53 8.17 4.36
CA PHE A 121 -11.57 6.96 3.56
C PHE A 121 -12.96 6.30 3.58
N LEU A 122 -13.73 6.45 4.65
CA LEU A 122 -15.08 5.89 4.75
C LEU A 122 -16.02 6.49 3.70
N ASP A 123 -16.14 7.81 3.67
CA ASP A 123 -16.93 8.55 2.67
C ASP A 123 -16.50 8.19 1.24
N PHE A 124 -15.21 7.92 1.06
CA PHE A 124 -14.66 7.52 -0.22
C PHE A 124 -15.09 6.11 -0.63
N PHE A 125 -15.00 5.14 0.28
CA PHE A 125 -15.34 3.75 0.01
C PHE A 125 -16.82 3.57 -0.32
N GLU A 126 -17.72 4.28 0.38
CA GLU A 126 -19.16 4.27 0.06
C GLU A 126 -19.45 4.76 -1.36
N LYS A 127 -18.64 5.70 -1.84
CA LYS A 127 -18.77 6.33 -3.14
C LYS A 127 -18.02 5.60 -4.26
N THR A 128 -17.24 4.56 -3.93
CA THR A 128 -16.45 3.78 -4.89
C THR A 128 -16.74 2.28 -4.76
N PRO A 129 -17.96 1.84 -5.11
CA PRO A 129 -18.41 0.46 -4.84
C PRO A 129 -17.59 -0.62 -5.55
N HIS A 130 -16.91 -0.25 -6.65
CA HIS A 130 -16.08 -1.16 -7.45
C HIS A 130 -14.60 -1.20 -7.02
N LEU A 131 -14.25 -0.49 -5.94
CA LEU A 131 -12.88 -0.46 -5.41
C LEU A 131 -12.50 -1.83 -4.84
N LYS A 132 -11.49 -2.45 -5.46
CA LYS A 132 -11.01 -3.80 -5.11
C LYS A 132 -9.65 -3.78 -4.42
N ASN A 133 -8.82 -2.79 -4.75
CA ASN A 133 -7.47 -2.65 -4.23
C ASN A 133 -7.35 -1.30 -3.53
N PHE A 134 -6.95 -1.32 -2.27
CA PHE A 134 -6.66 -0.12 -1.52
C PHE A 134 -5.26 -0.20 -0.93
N SER A 135 -4.50 0.88 -1.06
CA SER A 135 -3.16 1.00 -0.51
C SER A 135 -3.03 2.35 0.17
N THR A 136 -2.52 2.37 1.40
CA THR A 136 -2.33 3.63 2.15
C THR A 136 -1.19 3.51 3.16
N SER A 137 -0.67 4.64 3.63
CA SER A 137 0.21 4.72 4.79
C SER A 137 -0.62 5.10 6.03
N LEU A 138 -0.44 4.40 7.15
CA LEU A 138 -1.13 4.68 8.41
C LEU A 138 -0.15 5.13 9.49
N SER A 139 0.39 6.33 9.32
CA SER A 139 1.17 7.00 10.35
C SER A 139 0.32 8.12 10.95
N THR A 140 -0.10 7.95 12.21
CA THR A 140 -0.68 9.02 13.01
C THR A 140 0.24 9.23 14.20
N TYR A 141 0.80 10.43 14.34
CA TYR A 141 1.61 10.78 15.50
C TYR A 141 0.74 11.17 16.71
N GLU A 142 -0.51 11.52 16.47
CA GLU A 142 -1.42 12.05 17.48
C GLU A 142 -2.52 11.01 17.77
N GLU A 143 -2.61 10.57 19.04
CA GLU A 143 -3.71 9.70 19.50
C GLU A 143 -5.06 10.44 19.54
N ASP A 144 -5.08 11.76 19.29
CA ASP A 144 -6.22 12.64 19.52
C ASP A 144 -7.24 12.65 18.36
N ASP A 145 -6.89 12.19 17.14
CA ASP A 145 -7.82 12.13 15.99
C ASP A 145 -8.77 10.91 15.99
N LEU A 146 -8.75 10.14 17.09
CA LEU A 146 -9.44 8.85 17.21
C LEU A 146 -10.94 8.85 17.58
N PRO A 147 -11.61 9.94 18.01
CA PRO A 147 -13.05 9.92 18.30
C PRO A 147 -13.90 9.45 17.11
N LEU A 148 -13.46 9.73 15.88
CA LEU A 148 -14.28 9.58 14.66
C LEU A 148 -14.53 8.12 14.24
N PHE A 149 -13.64 7.18 14.57
CA PHE A 149 -13.87 5.77 14.23
C PHE A 149 -14.85 5.05 15.17
N ARG A 150 -15.06 5.55 16.40
CA ARG A 150 -15.93 4.87 17.38
C ARG A 150 -17.42 5.06 17.09
N GLU A 151 -17.80 6.18 16.50
CA GLU A 151 -19.20 6.53 16.22
C GLU A 151 -19.68 6.00 14.87
N PHE A 152 -18.75 5.70 13.96
CA PHE A 152 -19.05 5.13 12.67
C PHE A 152 -19.04 3.60 12.74
N ILE A 153 -20.20 3.01 12.98
CA ILE A 153 -20.52 1.67 12.52
C ILE A 153 -21.16 1.87 11.14
N PRO A 154 -20.40 1.94 10.04
CA PRO A 154 -21.04 1.97 8.73
C PRO A 154 -21.88 0.71 8.61
N SER A 155 -23.00 0.84 7.89
CA SER A 155 -23.75 -0.29 7.33
C SER A 155 -22.82 -1.05 6.38
N SER A 156 -21.93 -1.84 6.96
CA SER A 156 -20.69 -2.44 6.44
C SER A 156 -20.88 -3.49 5.34
N GLN A 157 -22.05 -3.53 4.70
CA GLN A 157 -22.45 -4.70 3.93
C GLN A 157 -21.88 -4.73 2.50
N ASN A 158 -21.26 -3.67 1.98
CA ASN A 158 -20.94 -3.60 0.54
C ASN A 158 -19.49 -3.22 0.16
N LEU A 159 -18.53 -3.16 1.08
CA LEU A 159 -17.14 -2.88 0.68
C LEU A 159 -16.51 -4.09 -0.03
N SER A 160 -16.14 -3.92 -1.30
CA SER A 160 -15.65 -5.00 -2.17
C SER A 160 -14.12 -5.12 -2.22
N ILE A 161 -13.42 -4.43 -1.32
CA ILE A 161 -11.95 -4.42 -1.25
C ILE A 161 -11.43 -5.84 -0.93
N LYS A 162 -10.66 -6.38 -1.86
CA LYS A 162 -10.04 -7.72 -1.79
C LYS A 162 -8.56 -7.64 -1.44
N LYS A 163 -7.89 -6.56 -1.83
CA LYS A 163 -6.46 -6.34 -1.57
C LYS A 163 -6.26 -5.08 -0.76
N LEU A 164 -5.60 -5.22 0.37
CA LEU A 164 -5.25 -4.13 1.27
C LEU A 164 -3.74 -4.09 1.42
N VAL A 165 -3.15 -2.94 1.12
CA VAL A 165 -1.73 -2.66 1.38
C VAL A 165 -1.66 -1.53 2.38
N ILE A 166 -0.95 -1.74 3.49
CA ILE A 166 -0.78 -0.73 4.52
C ILE A 166 0.70 -0.59 4.81
N THR A 167 1.22 0.63 4.76
CA THR A 167 2.60 0.91 5.14
C THR A 167 2.67 1.77 6.39
N GLU A 168 3.80 1.65 7.09
CA GLU A 168 4.15 2.50 8.24
C GLU A 168 3.12 2.51 9.38
N VAL A 169 2.48 1.38 9.67
CA VAL A 169 1.46 1.28 10.72
C VAL A 169 2.11 1.47 12.09
N ARG A 170 1.64 2.48 12.84
CA ARG A 170 2.09 2.78 14.22
C ARG A 170 1.00 2.70 15.28
N SER A 171 -0.25 2.38 14.90
CA SER A 171 -1.37 2.21 15.83
C SER A 171 -2.12 0.90 15.58
N GLN A 172 -2.06 -0.01 16.57
CA GLN A 172 -2.82 -1.26 16.53
C GLN A 172 -4.34 -1.00 16.44
N ARG A 173 -4.82 0.06 17.11
CA ARG A 173 -6.24 0.43 17.11
C ARG A 173 -6.72 0.84 15.72
N LEU A 174 -5.99 1.71 15.03
CA LEU A 174 -6.34 2.12 13.66
C LEU A 174 -6.33 0.93 12.71
N MET A 175 -5.31 0.07 12.81
CA MET A 175 -5.24 -1.15 12.02
C MET A 175 -6.45 -2.07 12.27
N THR A 176 -6.84 -2.23 13.54
CA THR A 176 -7.98 -3.06 13.93
C THR A 176 -9.30 -2.51 13.39
N ASN A 177 -9.51 -1.19 13.53
CA ASN A 177 -10.68 -0.51 12.98
C ASN A 177 -10.76 -0.68 11.46
N LEU A 178 -9.63 -0.53 10.76
CA LEU A 178 -9.59 -0.73 9.31
C LEU A 178 -9.91 -2.18 8.92
N PHE A 179 -9.45 -3.18 9.67
CA PHE A 179 -9.79 -4.58 9.42
C PHE A 179 -11.27 -4.87 9.65
N GLN A 180 -11.89 -4.29 10.69
CA GLN A 180 -13.32 -4.41 10.94
C GLN A 180 -14.16 -3.86 9.79
N LEU A 181 -13.68 -2.78 9.17
CA LEU A 181 -14.35 -2.16 8.02
C LEU A 181 -14.22 -2.99 6.74
N LEU A 182 -13.18 -3.83 6.62
CA LEU A 182 -12.82 -4.52 5.39
C LEU A 182 -12.79 -6.05 5.54
N PRO A 183 -13.90 -6.69 5.95
CA PRO A 183 -13.95 -8.14 6.24
C PRO A 183 -13.82 -9.03 4.99
N HIS A 184 -13.75 -8.44 3.80
CA HIS A 184 -13.63 -9.15 2.52
C HIS A 184 -12.22 -9.16 1.93
N VAL A 185 -11.25 -8.59 2.66
CA VAL A 185 -9.84 -8.63 2.26
C VAL A 185 -9.35 -10.08 2.22
N ALA A 186 -8.89 -10.48 1.05
CA ALA A 186 -8.29 -11.79 0.79
C ALA A 186 -6.76 -11.72 0.71
N HIS A 187 -6.20 -10.54 0.41
CA HIS A 187 -4.77 -10.28 0.36
C HIS A 187 -4.44 -9.05 1.21
N LEU A 188 -3.69 -9.25 2.29
CA LEU A 188 -3.15 -8.20 3.14
C LEU A 188 -1.63 -8.13 2.99
N LYS A 189 -1.11 -6.95 2.61
CA LYS A 189 0.31 -6.60 2.73
C LYS A 189 0.44 -5.49 3.77
N VAL A 190 1.20 -5.69 4.84
CA VAL A 190 1.26 -4.74 5.97
C VAL A 190 2.68 -4.54 6.48
N GLU A 191 3.12 -3.29 6.52
CA GLU A 191 4.37 -2.88 7.17
C GLU A 191 4.06 -2.13 8.45
N ILE A 192 4.61 -2.63 9.55
CA ILE A 192 4.41 -2.12 10.91
C ILE A 192 5.74 -1.59 11.44
N LEU A 193 5.67 -0.39 12.02
CA LEU A 193 6.79 0.27 12.67
C LEU A 193 6.48 0.46 14.15
N SER A 194 7.35 -0.05 15.02
CA SER A 194 7.36 0.19 16.46
C SER A 194 6.10 -0.27 17.22
N LEU A 195 5.30 -1.19 16.67
CA LEU A 195 4.22 -1.85 17.41
C LEU A 195 4.66 -3.23 17.89
N ASN A 196 4.46 -3.49 19.19
CA ASN A 196 4.67 -4.79 19.79
C ASN A 196 3.44 -5.68 19.60
N ILE A 197 3.35 -6.34 18.44
CA ILE A 197 2.28 -7.28 18.11
C ILE A 197 2.88 -8.68 17.92
N ASP A 198 2.43 -9.62 18.73
CA ASP A 198 2.84 -11.02 18.63
C ASP A 198 1.93 -11.86 17.72
N GLY A 199 2.29 -13.12 17.52
CA GLY A 199 1.56 -14.06 16.67
C GLY A 199 0.18 -14.43 17.21
N HIS A 200 -0.06 -14.30 18.52
CA HIS A 200 -1.38 -14.55 19.11
C HIS A 200 -2.33 -13.38 18.83
N GLN A 201 -1.86 -12.15 19.00
CA GLN A 201 -2.62 -10.94 18.70
C GLN A 201 -2.96 -10.88 17.20
N TRP A 202 -2.01 -11.18 16.32
CA TRP A 202 -2.26 -11.30 14.88
C TRP A 202 -3.33 -12.34 14.56
N LYS A 203 -3.20 -13.55 15.12
CA LYS A 203 -4.18 -14.62 14.94
C LYS A 203 -5.58 -14.15 15.35
N GLN A 204 -5.72 -13.48 16.49
CA GLN A 204 -7.02 -12.97 16.95
C GLN A 204 -7.60 -11.92 16.01
N MET A 205 -6.79 -10.95 15.55
CA MET A 205 -7.26 -9.95 14.59
C MET A 205 -7.71 -10.57 13.27
N ILE A 206 -6.98 -11.57 12.77
CA ILE A 206 -7.33 -12.25 11.51
C ILE A 206 -8.64 -13.04 11.66
N ILE A 207 -8.79 -13.83 12.72
CA ILE A 207 -10.00 -14.62 12.97
C ILE A 207 -11.22 -13.71 13.14
N ASN A 208 -11.08 -12.63 13.90
CA ASN A 208 -12.21 -11.78 14.26
C ASN A 208 -12.64 -10.83 13.13
N TYR A 209 -11.68 -10.34 12.34
CA TYR A 209 -11.94 -9.22 11.43
C TYR A 209 -11.65 -9.54 9.96
N LEU A 210 -10.82 -10.54 9.64
CA LEU A 210 -10.41 -10.86 8.28
C LEU A 210 -10.67 -12.33 7.92
N PRO A 211 -11.91 -12.83 8.03
CA PRO A 211 -12.22 -14.26 7.85
C PRO A 211 -11.97 -14.78 6.43
N LYS A 212 -11.83 -13.90 5.43
CA LYS A 212 -11.54 -14.26 4.03
C LYS A 212 -10.06 -14.16 3.66
N LEU A 213 -9.18 -13.90 4.62
CA LEU A 213 -7.76 -13.67 4.37
C LEU A 213 -7.05 -14.97 3.95
N ASN A 214 -6.51 -14.97 2.74
CA ASN A 214 -5.78 -16.10 2.17
C ASN A 214 -4.28 -15.82 2.05
N VAL A 215 -3.92 -14.58 1.75
CA VAL A 215 -2.53 -14.14 1.58
C VAL A 215 -2.21 -13.08 2.61
N LEU A 216 -1.32 -13.41 3.53
CA LEU A 216 -0.75 -12.48 4.49
C LEU A 216 0.72 -12.25 4.17
N GLN A 217 1.06 -10.99 3.90
CA GLN A 217 2.43 -10.52 3.73
C GLN A 217 2.67 -9.44 4.77
N PHE A 218 3.57 -9.66 5.72
CA PHE A 218 3.85 -8.64 6.72
C PHE A 218 5.33 -8.45 6.98
N MET A 219 5.66 -7.24 7.44
CA MET A 219 6.94 -6.88 8.02
C MET A 219 6.69 -6.04 9.27
N ILE A 220 7.27 -6.43 10.39
CA ILE A 220 7.23 -5.69 11.65
C ILE A 220 8.66 -5.32 12.01
N SER A 221 8.90 -4.05 12.29
CA SER A 221 10.16 -3.58 12.88
C SER A 221 9.86 -3.05 14.28
N LEU A 222 10.43 -3.63 15.33
CA LEU A 222 10.15 -3.21 16.71
C LEU A 222 11.39 -3.37 17.61
N GLU A 223 11.38 -2.65 18.74
CA GLU A 223 12.43 -2.73 19.75
C GLU A 223 11.92 -3.51 20.96
N LEU A 224 12.62 -4.61 21.30
CA LEU A 224 12.38 -5.32 22.54
C LEU A 224 13.20 -4.68 23.65
N GLY A 225 12.50 -4.20 24.68
CA GLY A 225 13.10 -3.59 25.86
C GLY A 225 14.02 -4.54 26.63
N ARG A 226 14.79 -3.96 27.55
CA ARG A 226 15.70 -4.71 28.44
C ARG A 226 14.88 -5.65 29.32
N SER A 227 15.36 -6.89 29.48
CA SER A 227 14.72 -7.77 30.46
C SER A 227 15.15 -7.29 31.83
N ILE A 228 14.20 -7.20 32.76
CA ILE A 228 14.51 -7.07 34.17
C ILE A 228 15.06 -8.40 34.70
N ASN A 229 14.71 -9.50 34.03
CA ASN A 229 15.12 -10.85 34.37
C ASN A 229 16.44 -11.20 33.68
N LYS A 230 17.18 -12.19 34.19
CA LYS A 230 18.44 -12.69 33.59
C LYS A 230 18.27 -13.39 32.23
N GLN A 231 17.16 -13.15 31.53
CA GLN A 231 16.84 -13.75 30.24
C GLN A 231 17.81 -13.23 29.17
N THR A 232 18.37 -14.17 28.42
CA THR A 232 19.22 -13.89 27.26
C THR A 232 18.41 -13.28 26.11
N ASP A 233 19.10 -12.62 25.18
CA ASP A 233 18.46 -12.05 24.00
C ASP A 233 17.81 -13.16 23.14
N GLU A 234 18.42 -14.35 23.06
CA GLU A 234 17.90 -15.48 22.29
C GLU A 234 16.62 -16.07 22.88
N GLU A 235 16.53 -16.22 24.20
CA GLU A 235 15.34 -16.72 24.88
C GLU A 235 14.13 -15.79 24.66
N LYS A 236 14.35 -14.47 24.59
CA LYS A 236 13.28 -13.53 24.25
C LYS A 236 12.78 -13.70 22.82
N ILE A 237 13.72 -13.87 21.89
CA ILE A 237 13.39 -14.08 20.48
C ILE A 237 12.66 -15.41 20.30
N ASP A 238 13.06 -16.47 21.00
CA ASP A 238 12.37 -17.74 21.00
C ASP A 238 10.96 -17.61 21.55
N GLN A 239 10.79 -16.95 22.70
CA GLN A 239 9.47 -16.70 23.28
C GLN A 239 8.57 -15.91 22.32
N PHE A 240 9.11 -14.87 21.67
CA PHE A 240 8.36 -14.09 20.69
C PHE A 240 7.98 -14.93 19.46
N LEU A 241 8.92 -15.69 18.89
CA LEU A 241 8.69 -16.54 17.72
C LEU A 241 7.75 -17.71 18.00
N GLU A 242 7.71 -18.21 19.24
CA GLU A 242 6.84 -19.32 19.63
C GLU A 242 5.35 -18.97 19.42
N THR A 243 4.99 -17.69 19.55
CA THR A 243 3.63 -17.19 19.25
C THR A 243 3.23 -17.38 17.78
N TYR A 244 4.20 -17.55 16.88
CA TYR A 244 4.02 -17.81 15.45
C TYR A 244 4.19 -19.31 15.09
N ARG A 245 4.45 -20.20 16.06
CA ARG A 245 4.62 -21.65 15.82
C ARG A 245 3.38 -22.49 16.10
N THR A 246 2.21 -21.87 16.12
CA THR A 246 0.94 -22.60 16.30
C THR A 246 0.46 -23.25 14.99
N PRO A 247 -0.40 -24.29 15.04
CA PRO A 247 -0.98 -24.91 13.84
C PRO A 247 -1.68 -23.91 12.92
N PHE A 248 -2.22 -22.82 13.47
CA PHE A 248 -2.79 -21.72 12.70
C PHE A 248 -1.80 -21.18 11.66
N TRP A 249 -0.58 -20.86 12.07
CA TRP A 249 0.42 -20.28 11.19
C TRP A 249 1.01 -21.32 10.24
N ILE A 250 1.42 -22.48 10.77
CA ILE A 250 2.23 -23.45 10.03
C ILE A 250 1.37 -24.40 9.19
N GLU A 251 0.33 -24.99 9.78
CA GLU A 251 -0.43 -26.07 9.14
C GLU A 251 -1.60 -25.52 8.32
N TYR A 252 -2.41 -24.64 8.90
CA TYR A 252 -3.64 -24.15 8.25
C TYR A 252 -3.37 -23.10 7.18
N HIS A 253 -2.48 -22.15 7.47
CA HIS A 253 -2.21 -21.05 6.55
C HIS A 253 -0.88 -21.15 5.80
N GLN A 254 0.06 -21.98 6.29
CA GLN A 254 1.42 -22.09 5.74
C GLN A 254 2.14 -20.72 5.64
N TRP A 255 1.87 -19.83 6.60
CA TRP A 255 2.52 -18.53 6.72
C TRP A 255 3.76 -18.68 7.59
N PHE A 256 4.91 -18.90 6.94
CA PHE A 256 6.18 -19.04 7.61
C PHE A 256 6.78 -17.69 7.94
N ILE A 257 7.38 -17.58 9.13
CA ILE A 257 7.90 -16.34 9.67
C ILE A 257 9.40 -16.43 9.82
N ARG A 258 10.08 -15.34 9.50
CA ARG A 258 11.50 -15.14 9.75
C ARG A 258 11.70 -13.92 10.64
N CYS A 259 12.58 -14.05 11.62
CA CYS A 259 13.02 -12.98 12.48
C CYS A 259 14.52 -12.75 12.26
N HIS A 260 14.88 -11.49 12.04
CA HIS A 260 16.24 -11.00 12.16
C HIS A 260 16.32 -10.12 13.39
N TRP A 261 17.39 -10.24 14.16
CA TRP A 261 17.61 -9.33 15.27
C TRP A 261 19.07 -8.99 15.43
N ARG A 262 19.31 -7.85 16.06
CA ARG A 262 20.62 -7.43 16.53
C ARG A 262 20.47 -6.72 17.86
N ARG A 263 21.52 -6.80 18.68
CA ARG A 263 21.57 -6.05 19.94
C ARG A 263 21.98 -4.62 19.64
N TRP A 264 21.22 -3.66 20.14
CA TRP A 264 21.52 -2.24 20.04
C TRP A 264 21.64 -1.64 21.45
N ILE A 265 22.88 -1.43 21.92
CA ILE A 265 23.19 -0.87 23.25
C ILE A 265 22.53 -1.66 24.39
N LYS A 266 21.29 -1.30 24.77
CA LYS A 266 20.52 -1.88 25.88
C LYS A 266 19.22 -2.57 25.44
N SER A 267 18.93 -2.62 24.15
CA SER A 267 17.73 -3.22 23.58
C SER A 267 18.06 -4.18 22.44
N ILE A 268 17.04 -4.89 21.98
CA ILE A 268 17.15 -5.76 20.81
C ILE A 268 16.27 -5.16 19.73
N TRP A 269 16.85 -4.81 18.60
CA TRP A 269 16.08 -4.41 17.44
C TRP A 269 15.74 -5.64 16.62
N ILE A 270 14.45 -5.89 16.43
CA ILE A 270 13.97 -7.07 15.72
C ILE A 270 13.21 -6.65 14.46
N ARG A 271 13.38 -7.44 13.42
CA ARG A 271 12.58 -7.37 12.20
C ARG A 271 12.01 -8.74 11.90
N VAL A 272 10.68 -8.80 11.83
CA VAL A 272 9.92 -10.04 11.68
C VAL A 272 9.11 -9.93 10.41
N TYR A 273 9.15 -10.94 9.55
CA TYR A 273 8.41 -10.90 8.29
C TYR A 273 7.96 -12.29 7.83
N SER A 274 6.91 -12.30 7.01
CA SER A 274 6.40 -13.51 6.34
C SER A 274 7.30 -13.92 5.16
N LEU A 275 7.37 -15.22 4.88
CA LEU A 275 8.00 -15.79 3.69
C LEU A 275 6.95 -16.22 2.64
N PRO A 276 7.21 -16.01 1.33
CA PRO A 276 8.35 -15.31 0.76
C PRO A 276 8.33 -13.81 1.10
N TYR A 277 9.52 -13.19 1.13
CA TYR A 277 9.64 -11.76 1.37
C TYR A 277 8.97 -10.97 0.24
N ALA A 278 8.15 -9.98 0.58
CA ALA A 278 7.23 -9.33 -0.36
C ALA A 278 7.36 -7.79 -0.43
N PHE A 279 8.39 -7.22 0.20
CA PHE A 279 8.61 -5.78 0.26
C PHE A 279 9.77 -5.39 -0.66
N ASP A 280 9.74 -4.15 -1.15
CA ASP A 280 10.65 -3.71 -2.22
C ASP A 280 12.08 -3.52 -1.70
N CYS A 281 12.20 -3.13 -0.43
CA CYS A 281 13.48 -2.88 0.21
C CYS A 281 13.76 -3.97 1.24
N PHE A 282 14.53 -5.00 0.86
CA PHE A 282 15.13 -5.87 1.88
C PHE A 282 16.17 -5.05 2.63
N PRO A 283 16.04 -4.87 3.94
CA PRO A 283 16.95 -4.04 4.69
C PRO A 283 18.29 -4.76 4.84
N ILE A 284 19.24 -4.35 3.99
CA ILE A 284 20.65 -4.80 3.95
C ILE A 284 21.37 -4.51 5.27
N PHE A 285 20.81 -3.67 6.16
CA PHE A 285 21.36 -3.38 7.50
C PHE A 285 21.52 -4.62 8.42
N PHE A 286 21.08 -5.80 8.00
CA PHE A 286 21.38 -7.07 8.67
C PHE A 286 22.55 -7.85 8.05
N ASP A 287 23.24 -7.33 7.03
CA ASP A 287 24.52 -7.88 6.56
C ASP A 287 25.71 -7.44 7.44
N GLU A 288 25.44 -6.70 8.52
CA GLU A 288 26.41 -6.47 9.59
C GLU A 288 26.72 -7.80 10.32
N LEU A 289 28.00 -8.03 10.63
CA LEU A 289 28.57 -9.27 11.19
C LEU A 289 27.87 -9.83 12.44
N ASP A 290 27.05 -9.02 13.13
CA ASP A 290 26.41 -9.38 14.39
C ASP A 290 24.90 -9.66 14.30
N SER A 291 24.32 -9.63 13.09
CA SER A 291 22.91 -10.00 12.95
C SER A 291 22.69 -11.51 13.14
N LYS A 292 21.59 -11.85 13.81
CA LYS A 292 21.16 -13.24 14.00
C LYS A 292 19.80 -13.45 13.36
N THR A 293 19.52 -14.69 12.95
CA THR A 293 18.24 -15.05 12.33
C THR A 293 17.68 -16.36 12.88
N LYS A 294 16.34 -16.44 12.92
CA LYS A 294 15.56 -17.61 13.32
C LYS A 294 14.29 -17.65 12.48
N SER A 295 13.72 -18.83 12.32
CA SER A 295 12.48 -19.03 11.57
C SER A 295 11.54 -19.98 12.30
N THR A 296 10.26 -19.91 11.95
CA THR A 296 9.27 -20.92 12.34
C THR A 296 9.43 -22.22 11.54
N CYS A 297 10.18 -22.21 10.44
CA CYS A 297 10.57 -23.43 9.74
C CYS A 297 11.65 -24.19 10.53
N SER A 298 11.34 -25.42 10.95
CA SER A 298 12.24 -26.31 11.71
C SER A 298 13.41 -26.87 10.89
N ARG A 299 13.35 -26.73 9.57
CA ARG A 299 14.46 -27.05 8.67
C ARG A 299 15.06 -25.75 8.19
N GLU A 300 16.35 -25.57 8.43
CA GLU A 300 17.21 -24.86 7.49
C GLU A 300 17.11 -25.58 6.13
N MET A 301 15.98 -25.41 5.42
CA MET A 301 15.97 -25.62 3.99
C MET A 301 17.01 -24.63 3.49
N HIS A 302 18.19 -25.15 3.13
CA HIS A 302 19.29 -24.38 2.58
C HIS A 302 18.73 -23.32 1.63
N PHE A 303 18.87 -22.05 2.01
CA PHE A 303 18.30 -20.89 1.34
C PHE A 303 18.76 -20.72 -0.12
N SER A 304 19.72 -21.55 -0.56
CA SER A 304 20.18 -21.64 -1.94
C SER A 304 19.08 -21.99 -2.94
N GLY A 305 18.00 -22.65 -2.53
CA GLY A 305 16.91 -23.04 -3.43
C GLY A 305 15.78 -22.01 -3.64
N MET A 306 15.67 -20.98 -2.80
CA MET A 306 14.57 -19.99 -2.89
C MET A 306 14.96 -18.66 -3.54
N LEU A 307 16.24 -18.29 -3.54
CA LEU A 307 16.72 -17.11 -4.30
C LEU A 307 16.58 -17.28 -5.82
N SER A 308 16.51 -18.52 -6.33
CA SER A 308 16.27 -18.79 -7.75
C SER A 308 14.82 -18.60 -8.19
N PHE A 309 13.86 -18.51 -7.25
CA PHE A 309 12.45 -18.27 -7.58
C PHE A 309 12.08 -16.79 -7.61
N THR A 310 12.77 -15.93 -6.87
CA THR A 310 12.55 -14.47 -6.91
C THR A 310 13.18 -13.79 -8.13
N LEU A 311 14.22 -14.38 -8.74
CA LEU A 311 14.86 -13.82 -9.95
C LEU A 311 14.15 -14.16 -11.28
N ASN A 312 13.16 -15.06 -11.28
CA ASN A 312 12.48 -15.52 -12.51
C ASN A 312 11.04 -15.02 -12.69
N LEU A 313 10.56 -14.10 -11.84
CA LEU A 313 9.18 -13.58 -11.90
C LEU A 313 9.09 -12.04 -12.00
N VAL A 314 10.12 -11.39 -12.53
CA VAL A 314 9.96 -10.08 -13.17
C VAL A 314 9.68 -10.37 -14.65
N PRO A 315 8.44 -10.18 -15.16
CA PRO A 315 8.26 -10.07 -16.59
C PRO A 315 9.14 -8.92 -17.04
N ARG A 316 10.11 -9.18 -17.91
CA ARG A 316 10.70 -8.13 -18.73
C ARG A 316 9.53 -7.51 -19.48
N MET A 317 9.06 -6.35 -19.02
CA MET A 317 8.37 -5.44 -19.92
C MET A 317 9.43 -5.04 -20.92
N HIS A 318 9.39 -5.70 -22.08
CA HIS A 318 10.07 -5.23 -23.26
C HIS A 318 9.38 -3.93 -23.72
N PRO A 319 10.17 -2.99 -24.27
CA PRO A 319 9.71 -1.66 -24.65
C PRO A 319 8.63 -1.68 -25.71
#